data_AF-A0A7M2X815-F1
#
_entry.id   AF-A0A7M2X815-F1
#
_cell.length_a   1.000
_cell.length_b   1.000
_cell.length_c   1.000
_cell.angle_alpha   90.00
_cell.angle_beta   90.00
_cell.angle_gamma   90.00
#
_symmetry.space_group_name_H-M   'P 1'
#
loop_
_entity.id
_entity.type
_entity.pdbx_description
1 polymer ?
#
loop_
_entity_poly.entity_id
_entity_poly.type
_entity_poly.pdbx_seq_one_letter_code
_entity_poly.pdbx_strand_id
1 'polypeptide(L)'
;MTLPIISADQRLAENRGIKGVIFGKSGIGKTSLLWTLPASTALFFDLEAGDLAIEGWTGDSIRPRTWEECRDFAVFIGGPNPALRDDQVYSQAHYNAVCARFGDAAAIDRYETVFIDSITVAGRLCFQWCKGQPEAFSDKTGKPDMRGAYGLHGREMIAWLTHLQHTRTKNVWFVGILDEKLDDFNRKVFQPQIDGSKTGLELPGIVDEVLTMAEVKDEAGNASRAFICQTINPWSYPAKDRSGRLALVEEPHLGRLMAKIRGPVTPASDRLEFGLPDVSAANTQSPQN
;
A
#
# COMPACT_ATOMS: atom_id res chain seq x y z
N MET A 1 19.65 14.22 30.32
CA MET A 1 18.58 13.79 29.41
C MET A 1 18.12 12.41 29.86
N THR A 2 16.83 12.23 30.10
CA THR A 2 16.23 10.93 30.43
C THR A 2 16.15 10.08 29.17
N LEU A 3 16.51 8.80 29.26
CA LEU A 3 16.34 7.84 28.18
C LEU A 3 14.83 7.79 27.79
N PRO A 4 14.45 8.05 26.52
CA PRO A 4 13.05 8.17 26.12
C PRO A 4 12.39 6.78 25.93
N ILE A 5 12.30 6.00 26.99
CA ILE A 5 11.59 4.72 26.99
C ILE A 5 10.09 5.01 27.08
N ILE A 6 9.32 4.55 26.09
CA ILE A 6 7.86 4.51 26.16
C ILE A 6 7.40 3.21 26.85
N SER A 7 6.44 3.31 27.77
CA SER A 7 5.88 2.14 28.44
C SER A 7 4.97 1.32 27.51
N ALA A 8 4.63 0.09 27.91
CA ALA A 8 3.67 -0.72 27.17
C ALA A 8 2.31 -0.04 27.06
N ASP A 9 1.83 0.59 28.14
CA ASP A 9 0.56 1.31 28.17
C ASP A 9 0.59 2.54 27.26
N GLN A 10 1.69 3.31 27.26
CA GLN A 10 1.88 4.44 26.34
C GLN A 10 1.87 3.97 24.89
N ARG A 11 2.58 2.88 24.57
CA ARG A 11 2.60 2.28 23.23
C ARG A 11 1.23 1.78 22.77
N LEU A 12 0.41 1.28 23.69
CA LEU A 12 -0.95 0.80 23.42
C LEU A 12 -1.97 1.94 23.29
N ALA A 13 -1.73 3.08 23.96
CA ALA A 13 -2.59 4.27 23.90
C ALA A 13 -2.36 5.11 22.62
N GLU A 14 -1.22 4.96 21.95
CA GLU A 14 -0.95 5.62 20.67
C GLU A 14 -1.90 5.14 19.57
N ASN A 15 -2.68 6.06 19.00
CA ASN A 15 -3.50 5.76 17.84
C ASN A 15 -2.60 5.50 16.61
N ARG A 16 -2.69 4.29 16.06
CA ARG A 16 -1.89 3.84 14.91
C ARG A 16 -2.76 3.67 13.68
N GLY A 17 -2.43 4.43 12.65
CA GLY A 17 -3.03 4.31 11.33
C GLY A 17 -2.56 3.05 10.61
N ILE A 18 -3.45 2.41 9.87
CA ILE A 18 -3.17 1.20 9.10
C ILE A 18 -2.50 1.58 7.78
N LYS A 19 -1.41 0.91 7.43
CA LYS A 19 -0.69 1.10 6.16
C LYS A 19 -0.93 -0.13 5.31
N GLY A 20 -1.66 0.03 4.21
CA GLY A 20 -2.07 -1.09 3.39
C GLY A 20 -2.00 -0.82 1.91
N VAL A 21 -1.87 -1.90 1.13
CA VAL A 21 -2.05 -1.87 -0.32
C VAL A 21 -3.07 -2.93 -0.73
N ILE A 22 -3.95 -2.59 -1.67
CA ILE A 22 -4.94 -3.49 -2.27
C ILE A 22 -4.65 -3.62 -3.75
N PHE A 23 -4.25 -4.81 -4.16
CA PHE A 23 -4.03 -5.17 -5.55
C PHE A 23 -5.22 -5.91 -6.12
N GLY A 24 -5.44 -5.80 -7.43
CA GLY A 24 -6.47 -6.59 -8.11
C GLY A 24 -6.55 -6.26 -9.58
N LYS A 25 -7.14 -7.17 -10.36
CA LYS A 25 -7.32 -6.98 -11.82
C LYS A 25 -8.08 -5.68 -12.12
N SER A 26 -7.92 -5.16 -13.33
CA SER A 26 -8.74 -4.03 -13.78
C SER A 26 -10.24 -4.39 -13.71
N GLY A 27 -11.08 -3.43 -13.33
CA GLY A 27 -12.52 -3.61 -13.23
C GLY A 27 -13.04 -4.41 -12.02
N ILE A 28 -12.18 -4.92 -11.12
CA ILE A 28 -12.64 -5.70 -9.94
C ILE A 28 -13.38 -4.86 -8.88
N GLY A 29 -13.33 -3.52 -9.00
CA GLY A 29 -14.03 -2.59 -8.10
C GLY A 29 -13.18 -2.04 -6.95
N LYS A 30 -11.85 -1.88 -7.14
CA LYS A 30 -10.94 -1.31 -6.12
C LYS A 30 -11.38 0.09 -5.68
N THR A 31 -11.63 1.00 -6.61
CA THR A 31 -12.09 2.38 -6.32
C THR A 31 -13.42 2.42 -5.59
N SER A 32 -14.31 1.44 -5.83
CA SER A 32 -15.61 1.36 -5.14
C SER A 32 -15.50 1.13 -3.63
N LEU A 33 -14.31 0.76 -3.13
CA LEU A 33 -14.05 0.65 -1.69
C LEU A 33 -14.19 1.99 -0.94
N LEU A 34 -14.12 3.13 -1.64
CA LEU A 34 -14.41 4.45 -1.05
C LEU A 34 -15.82 4.54 -0.44
N TRP A 35 -16.80 3.83 -1.01
CA TRP A 35 -18.17 3.73 -0.46
C TRP A 35 -18.24 2.99 0.88
N THR A 36 -17.19 2.25 1.22
CA THR A 36 -17.10 1.47 2.45
C THR A 36 -16.39 2.25 3.57
N LEU A 37 -16.00 3.50 3.30
CA LEU A 37 -15.36 4.43 4.22
C LEU A 37 -16.31 5.59 4.60
N PRO A 38 -16.16 6.21 5.78
CA PRO A 38 -16.87 7.43 6.10
C PRO A 38 -16.39 8.59 5.21
N ALA A 39 -17.25 9.08 4.31
CA ALA A 39 -16.91 10.12 3.34
C ALA A 39 -16.35 11.41 3.98
N SER A 40 -16.85 11.78 5.17
CA SER A 40 -16.44 13.00 5.88
C SER A 40 -15.01 12.95 6.46
N THR A 41 -14.42 11.76 6.59
CA THR A 41 -13.06 11.57 7.14
C THR A 41 -12.14 10.79 6.20
N ALA A 42 -12.59 10.51 4.98
CA ALA A 42 -11.81 9.90 3.92
C ALA A 42 -11.37 10.97 2.91
N LEU A 43 -10.07 11.06 2.66
CA LEU A 43 -9.49 11.86 1.60
C LEU A 43 -9.15 10.96 0.41
N PHE A 44 -9.78 11.22 -0.74
CA PHE A 44 -9.48 10.52 -1.96
C PHE A 44 -8.31 11.19 -2.70
N PHE A 45 -7.24 10.46 -2.89
CA PHE A 45 -6.07 10.87 -3.64
C PHE A 45 -6.15 10.22 -5.03
N ASP A 46 -6.72 10.98 -5.97
CA ASP A 46 -7.14 10.53 -7.29
C ASP A 46 -6.07 10.84 -8.35
N LEU A 47 -5.40 9.79 -8.81
CA LEU A 47 -4.42 9.80 -9.89
C LEU A 47 -4.98 9.18 -11.18
N GLU A 48 -5.96 8.28 -11.10
CA GLU A 48 -6.52 7.55 -12.26
C GLU A 48 -7.68 8.27 -12.96
N ALA A 49 -8.17 9.40 -12.41
CA ALA A 49 -9.44 10.02 -12.82
C ALA A 49 -10.61 9.04 -12.69
N GLY A 50 -10.66 8.34 -11.55
CA GLY A 50 -11.59 7.24 -11.25
C GLY A 50 -13.05 7.65 -10.99
N ASP A 51 -13.44 8.87 -11.34
CA ASP A 51 -14.72 9.50 -10.99
C ASP A 51 -15.95 8.63 -11.34
N LEU A 52 -15.88 7.85 -12.42
CA LEU A 52 -16.98 6.97 -12.84
C LEU A 52 -17.33 5.89 -11.81
N ALA A 53 -16.34 5.35 -11.08
CA ALA A 53 -16.58 4.29 -10.10
C ALA A 53 -17.20 4.80 -8.78
N ILE A 54 -17.19 6.12 -8.59
CA ILE A 54 -17.62 6.80 -7.37
C ILE A 54 -18.54 7.98 -7.65
N GLU A 55 -19.26 7.95 -8.76
CA GLU A 55 -20.24 8.99 -9.10
C GLU A 55 -21.24 9.17 -7.94
N GLY A 56 -21.34 10.39 -7.41
CA GLY A 56 -22.18 10.71 -6.25
C GLY A 56 -21.54 10.46 -4.87
N TRP A 57 -20.29 9.98 -4.81
CA TRP A 57 -19.55 9.91 -3.54
C TRP A 57 -19.26 11.33 -3.03
N THR A 58 -19.51 11.56 -1.75
CA THR A 58 -19.53 12.91 -1.14
C THR A 58 -18.24 13.29 -0.42
N GLY A 59 -17.20 12.44 -0.50
CA GLY A 59 -15.92 12.69 0.14
C GLY A 59 -15.04 13.64 -0.68
N ASP A 60 -14.10 14.26 0.02
CA ASP A 60 -13.17 15.22 -0.60
C ASP A 60 -12.08 14.50 -1.40
N SER A 61 -11.58 15.17 -2.44
CA SER A 61 -10.56 14.63 -3.33
C SER A 61 -9.42 15.61 -3.60
N ILE A 62 -8.21 15.09 -3.76
CA ILE A 62 -7.04 15.79 -4.33
C ILE A 62 -6.61 15.06 -5.60
N ARG A 63 -6.17 15.83 -6.61
CA ARG A 63 -5.90 15.32 -7.97
C ARG A 63 -4.53 15.76 -8.49
N PRO A 64 -3.43 15.23 -7.93
CA PRO A 64 -2.12 15.52 -8.45
C PRO A 64 -1.93 14.95 -9.87
N ARG A 65 -1.20 15.69 -10.69
CA ARG A 65 -0.94 15.39 -12.11
C ARG A 65 0.53 15.16 -12.40
N THR A 66 1.42 15.52 -11.47
CA THR A 66 2.87 15.39 -11.61
C THR A 66 3.46 14.60 -10.45
N TRP A 67 4.68 14.08 -10.64
CA TRP A 67 5.39 13.41 -9.56
C TRP A 67 5.72 14.38 -8.42
N GLU A 68 6.03 15.63 -8.76
CA GLU A 68 6.24 16.70 -7.79
C GLU A 68 5.03 16.92 -6.91
N GLU A 69 3.83 17.02 -7.48
CA GLU A 69 2.60 17.17 -6.71
C GLU A 69 2.34 15.95 -5.82
N CYS A 70 2.67 14.73 -6.26
CA CYS A 70 2.59 13.55 -5.41
C CYS A 70 3.49 13.66 -4.17
N ARG A 71 4.70 14.22 -4.32
CA ARG A 71 5.64 14.46 -3.21
C ARG A 71 5.18 15.61 -2.31
N ASP A 72 4.64 16.67 -2.90
CA ASP A 72 4.09 17.82 -2.18
C ASP A 72 2.92 17.39 -1.27
N PHE A 73 1.95 16.66 -1.81
CA PHE A 73 0.84 16.15 -1.00
C PHE A 73 1.31 15.16 0.06
N ALA A 74 2.30 14.30 -0.24
CA ALA A 74 2.85 13.38 0.75
C ALA A 74 3.49 14.12 1.93
N VAL A 75 4.28 15.17 1.70
CA VAL A 75 4.85 15.98 2.79
C VAL A 75 3.78 16.77 3.54
N PHE A 76 2.77 17.27 2.83
CA PHE A 76 1.65 17.99 3.45
C PHE A 76 0.84 17.08 4.38
N ILE A 77 0.63 15.82 3.98
CA ILE A 77 -0.10 14.81 4.76
C ILE A 77 0.77 14.25 5.91
N GLY A 78 2.05 13.99 5.64
CA GLY A 78 2.97 13.30 6.55
C GLY A 78 3.72 14.22 7.51
N GLY A 79 3.76 15.52 7.23
CA GLY A 79 4.64 16.45 7.91
C GLY A 79 6.10 16.33 7.45
N PRO A 80 6.99 17.18 7.98
CA PRO A 80 8.40 17.13 7.65
C PRO A 80 9.09 15.92 8.28
N ASN A 81 10.10 15.37 7.61
CA ASN A 81 11.00 14.38 8.17
C ASN A 81 12.20 15.09 8.82
N PRO A 82 12.33 15.07 10.16
CA PRO A 82 13.39 15.81 10.87
C PRO A 82 14.79 15.25 10.64
N ALA A 83 14.93 14.06 10.06
CA ALA A 83 16.23 13.47 9.74
C ALA A 83 16.82 13.99 8.41
N LEU A 84 16.06 14.75 7.63
CA LEU A 84 16.47 15.22 6.30
C LEU A 84 16.98 16.66 6.36
N ARG A 85 18.00 16.95 5.55
CA ARG A 85 18.52 18.30 5.36
C ARG A 85 17.56 19.13 4.50
N ASP A 86 17.65 20.45 4.59
CA ASP A 86 16.74 21.37 3.91
C ASP A 86 16.70 21.21 2.38
N ASP A 87 17.81 20.79 1.76
CA ASP A 87 17.91 20.55 0.31
C ASP A 87 17.19 19.27 -0.17
N GLN A 88 16.73 18.43 0.76
CA GLN A 88 16.13 17.14 0.43
C GLN A 88 14.60 17.18 0.39
N VAL A 89 14.01 16.36 -0.46
CA VAL A 89 12.56 16.13 -0.48
C VAL A 89 12.11 15.60 0.87
N TYR A 90 10.97 16.09 1.35
CA TYR A 90 10.36 15.82 2.67
C TYR A 90 11.07 16.48 3.86
N SER A 91 12.04 17.37 3.62
CA SER A 91 12.66 18.19 4.68
C SER A 91 11.68 19.19 5.30
N GLN A 92 12.12 19.85 6.37
CA GLN A 92 11.38 20.98 6.96
C GLN A 92 11.18 22.12 5.95
N ALA A 93 12.21 22.44 5.15
CA ALA A 93 12.11 23.45 4.12
C ALA A 93 11.09 23.08 3.03
N HIS A 94 11.07 21.81 2.59
CA HIS A 94 10.07 21.31 1.64
C HIS A 94 8.65 21.44 2.20
N TYR A 95 8.43 20.97 3.44
CA TYR A 95 7.14 21.08 4.12
C TYR A 95 6.66 22.54 4.24
N ASN A 96 7.54 23.46 4.65
CA ASN A 96 7.20 24.87 4.79
C ASN A 96 6.82 25.50 3.44
N ALA A 97 7.55 25.17 2.38
CA ALA A 97 7.25 25.66 1.02
C ALA A 97 5.88 25.15 0.53
N VAL A 98 5.55 23.90 0.84
CA VAL A 98 4.24 23.32 0.50
C VAL A 98 3.13 23.96 1.34
N CYS A 99 3.30 24.15 2.65
CA CYS A 99 2.32 24.85 3.49
C CYS A 99 2.07 26.29 3.02
N ALA A 100 3.11 27.00 2.57
CA ALA A 100 2.94 28.34 2.00
C ALA A 100 2.08 28.33 0.71
N ARG A 101 2.08 27.22 -0.04
CA ARG A 101 1.29 27.05 -1.28
C ARG A 101 -0.11 26.51 -1.03
N PHE A 102 -0.25 25.51 -0.16
CA PHE A 102 -1.50 24.78 0.08
C PHE A 102 -2.32 25.35 1.25
N GLY A 103 -1.70 26.14 2.12
CA GLY A 103 -2.32 26.69 3.32
C GLY A 103 -1.99 25.86 4.57
N ASP A 104 -2.87 25.97 5.58
CA ASP A 104 -2.67 25.33 6.87
C ASP A 104 -2.82 23.80 6.77
N ALA A 105 -1.78 23.08 7.20
CA ALA A 105 -1.76 21.61 7.24
C ALA A 105 -2.81 21.01 8.19
N ALA A 106 -3.32 21.79 9.16
CA ALA A 106 -4.42 21.39 10.02
C ALA A 106 -5.69 21.04 9.21
N ALA A 107 -5.81 21.51 7.96
CA ALA A 107 -6.88 21.11 7.04
C ALA A 107 -6.92 19.59 6.79
N ILE A 108 -5.79 18.89 6.94
CA ILE A 108 -5.69 17.44 6.75
C ILE A 108 -6.06 16.66 8.02
N ASP A 109 -6.12 17.30 9.19
CA ASP A 109 -6.37 16.61 10.47
C ASP A 109 -7.76 16.01 10.58
N ARG A 110 -8.75 16.56 9.86
CA ARG A 110 -10.10 15.98 9.78
C ARG A 110 -10.16 14.61 9.10
N TYR A 111 -9.15 14.26 8.30
CA TYR A 111 -9.11 12.99 7.59
C TYR A 111 -8.36 11.93 8.40
N GLU A 112 -9.05 10.82 8.63
CA GLU A 112 -8.50 9.62 9.25
C GLU A 112 -7.88 8.69 8.20
N THR A 113 -8.40 8.69 6.97
CA THR A 113 -8.00 7.76 5.92
C THR A 113 -7.64 8.49 4.65
N VAL A 114 -6.46 8.22 4.10
CA VAL A 114 -6.04 8.65 2.77
C VAL A 114 -6.09 7.43 1.86
N PHE A 115 -6.94 7.49 0.84
CA PHE A 115 -7.13 6.42 -0.14
C PHE A 115 -6.51 6.85 -1.47
N ILE A 116 -5.46 6.16 -1.91
CA ILE A 116 -4.60 6.55 -3.04
C ILE A 116 -4.87 5.62 -4.22
N ASP A 117 -5.51 6.16 -5.26
CA ASP A 117 -5.87 5.44 -6.49
C ASP A 117 -5.21 6.10 -7.71
N SER A 118 -4.08 5.62 -8.23
CA SER A 118 -3.43 4.35 -7.88
C SER A 118 -1.91 4.47 -7.74
N ILE A 119 -1.31 3.53 -7.00
CA ILE A 119 0.14 3.35 -6.96
C ILE A 119 0.71 3.01 -8.34
N THR A 120 -0.10 2.39 -9.21
CA THR A 120 0.25 2.10 -10.60
C THR A 120 0.45 3.39 -11.39
N VAL A 121 -0.46 4.36 -11.28
CA VAL A 121 -0.29 5.67 -11.94
C VAL A 121 0.78 6.52 -11.28
N ALA A 122 0.90 6.50 -9.95
CA ALA A 122 1.99 7.18 -9.24
C ALA A 122 3.36 6.70 -9.74
N GLY A 123 3.50 5.38 -9.95
CA GLY A 123 4.69 4.77 -10.54
C GLY A 123 5.02 5.32 -11.92
N ARG A 124 4.02 5.44 -12.80
CA ARG A 124 4.19 6.01 -14.15
C ARG A 124 4.61 7.47 -14.13
N LEU A 125 3.97 8.29 -13.28
CA LEU A 125 4.34 9.70 -13.10
C LEU A 125 5.77 9.84 -12.62
N CYS A 126 6.15 9.04 -11.60
CA CYS A 126 7.51 9.00 -11.09
C CYS A 126 8.51 8.62 -12.17
N PHE A 127 8.26 7.53 -12.91
CA PHE A 127 9.18 7.08 -13.95
C PHE A 127 9.31 8.09 -15.09
N GLN A 128 8.20 8.73 -15.49
CA GLN A 128 8.22 9.81 -16.48
C GLN A 128 9.08 10.99 -16.02
N TRP A 129 8.94 11.39 -14.75
CA TRP A 129 9.77 12.42 -14.14
C TRP A 129 11.24 12.03 -14.10
N CYS A 130 11.56 10.79 -13.70
CA CYS A 130 12.92 10.27 -13.59
C CYS A 130 13.67 10.30 -14.94
N LYS A 131 12.99 10.04 -16.06
CA LYS A 131 13.60 10.10 -17.40
C LYS A 131 14.11 11.49 -17.79
N GLY A 132 13.63 12.55 -17.12
CA GLY A 132 14.10 13.92 -17.33
C GLY A 132 15.22 14.34 -16.39
N GLN A 133 15.62 13.50 -15.43
CA GLN A 133 16.62 13.86 -14.42
C GLN A 133 18.05 13.58 -14.90
N PRO A 134 19.07 14.27 -14.35
CA PRO A 134 20.47 14.07 -14.73
C PRO A 134 20.92 12.60 -14.69
N GLU A 135 20.48 11.83 -13.69
CA GLU A 135 20.83 10.41 -13.56
C GLU A 135 20.27 9.52 -14.68
N ALA A 136 19.32 10.02 -15.47
CA ALA A 136 18.82 9.32 -16.65
C ALA A 136 19.67 9.59 -17.90
N PHE A 137 20.84 10.22 -17.77
CA PHE A 137 21.77 10.48 -18.86
C PHE A 137 23.20 10.02 -18.50
N SER A 138 23.93 9.53 -19.50
CA SER A 138 25.32 9.12 -19.33
C SER A 138 26.25 10.33 -19.23
N ASP A 139 26.99 10.48 -18.13
CA ASP A 139 28.01 11.54 -17.97
C ASP A 139 29.07 11.55 -19.09
N LYS A 140 29.35 10.38 -19.68
CA LYS A 140 30.36 10.22 -20.73
C LYS A 140 29.87 10.64 -22.12
N THR A 141 28.58 10.44 -22.40
CA THR A 141 28.05 10.52 -23.78
C THR A 141 26.86 11.46 -23.93
N GLY A 142 26.25 11.91 -22.83
CA GLY A 142 25.02 12.69 -22.81
C GLY A 142 23.78 11.93 -23.30
N LYS A 143 23.91 10.64 -23.65
CA LYS A 143 22.79 9.82 -24.15
C LYS A 143 21.91 9.32 -23.01
N PRO A 144 20.61 9.08 -23.26
CA PRO A 144 19.72 8.49 -22.26
C PRO A 144 20.26 7.17 -21.70
N ASP A 145 20.31 7.07 -20.38
CA ASP A 145 20.63 5.87 -19.59
C ASP A 145 19.37 5.40 -18.85
N MET A 146 18.71 4.40 -19.43
CA MET A 146 17.52 3.78 -18.84
C MET A 146 17.80 3.12 -17.49
N ARG A 147 19.01 2.60 -17.25
CA ARG A 147 19.35 1.96 -15.98
C ARG A 147 19.40 2.98 -14.86
N GLY A 148 19.99 4.14 -15.12
CA GLY A 148 19.99 5.28 -14.21
C GLY A 148 18.58 5.76 -13.88
N ALA A 149 17.72 5.90 -14.89
CA ALA A 149 16.30 6.25 -14.71
C ALA A 149 15.54 5.25 -13.82
N TYR A 150 15.68 3.94 -14.05
CA TYR A 150 15.06 2.92 -13.19
C TYR A 150 15.63 2.92 -11.76
N GLY A 151 16.94 3.15 -11.63
CA GLY A 151 17.59 3.28 -10.34
C GLY A 151 17.04 4.44 -9.52
N LEU A 152 16.83 5.61 -10.15
CA LEU A 152 16.22 6.78 -9.53
C LEU A 152 14.74 6.54 -9.21
N HIS A 153 13.98 5.99 -10.15
CA HIS A 153 12.56 5.66 -9.97
C HIS A 153 12.32 4.79 -8.74
N GLY A 154 13.11 3.72 -8.59
CA GLY A 154 13.02 2.86 -7.43
C GLY A 154 13.38 3.57 -6.12
N ARG A 155 14.30 4.55 -6.11
CA ARG A 155 14.60 5.34 -4.90
C ARG A 155 13.45 6.30 -4.55
N GLU A 156 12.94 7.01 -5.55
CA GLU A 156 11.86 7.98 -5.40
C GLU A 156 10.57 7.34 -4.89
N MET A 157 10.15 6.23 -5.51
CA MET A 157 8.95 5.50 -5.08
C MET A 157 9.07 4.98 -3.65
N ILE A 158 10.22 4.41 -3.28
CA ILE A 158 10.45 3.90 -1.92
C ILE A 158 10.47 5.04 -0.90
N ALA A 159 11.07 6.18 -1.23
CA ALA A 159 11.04 7.36 -0.37
C ALA A 159 9.60 7.86 -0.16
N TRP A 160 8.80 7.93 -1.22
CA TRP A 160 7.39 8.35 -1.15
C TRP A 160 6.53 7.39 -0.31
N LEU A 161 6.65 6.09 -0.55
CA LEU A 161 5.93 5.06 0.21
C LEU A 161 6.32 5.07 1.69
N THR A 162 7.62 5.16 1.98
CA THR A 162 8.13 5.22 3.36
C THR A 162 7.68 6.49 4.07
N HIS A 163 7.64 7.62 3.37
CA HIS A 163 7.18 8.87 3.95
C HIS A 163 5.71 8.80 4.37
N LEU A 164 4.82 8.30 3.49
CA LEU A 164 3.40 8.10 3.80
C LEU A 164 3.16 7.00 4.85
N GLN A 165 4.04 6.00 4.90
CA GLN A 165 4.04 4.98 5.95
C GLN A 165 4.32 5.59 7.33
N HIS A 166 5.18 6.60 7.42
CA HIS A 166 5.50 7.28 8.68
C HIS A 166 4.41 8.25 9.17
N THR A 167 3.33 8.50 8.41
CA THR A 167 2.19 9.31 8.86
C THR A 167 1.37 8.57 9.93
N ARG A 168 1.87 8.51 11.16
CA ARG A 168 1.41 7.56 12.21
C ARG A 168 -0.09 7.62 12.52
N THR A 169 -0.72 8.79 12.45
CA THR A 169 -2.09 9.00 12.90
C THR A 169 -3.16 8.70 11.83
N LYS A 170 -2.76 8.45 10.57
CA LYS A 170 -3.69 8.28 9.45
C LYS A 170 -3.60 6.89 8.85
N ASN A 171 -4.73 6.29 8.50
CA ASN A 171 -4.73 5.14 7.61
C ASN A 171 -4.29 5.59 6.22
N VAL A 172 -3.40 4.84 5.59
CA VAL A 172 -2.99 5.08 4.20
C VAL A 172 -3.19 3.79 3.44
N TRP A 173 -4.06 3.85 2.43
CA TRP A 173 -4.39 2.74 1.57
C TRP A 173 -4.02 3.06 0.13
N PHE A 174 -3.10 2.30 -0.42
CA PHE A 174 -2.80 2.32 -1.84
C PHE A 174 -3.69 1.30 -2.54
N VAL A 175 -4.18 1.62 -3.74
CA VAL A 175 -4.71 0.60 -4.64
C VAL A 175 -3.88 0.54 -5.90
N GLY A 176 -3.79 -0.65 -6.52
CA GLY A 176 -2.98 -0.87 -7.70
C GLY A 176 -3.48 -2.04 -8.55
N ILE A 177 -3.02 -2.08 -9.80
CA ILE A 177 -3.35 -3.18 -10.71
C ILE A 177 -2.46 -4.39 -10.40
N LEU A 178 -3.06 -5.58 -10.43
CA LEU A 178 -2.35 -6.85 -10.37
C LEU A 178 -2.41 -7.53 -11.73
N ASP A 179 -1.26 -7.79 -12.33
CA ASP A 179 -1.14 -8.56 -13.57
C ASP A 179 -1.06 -10.05 -13.24
N GLU A 180 -1.77 -10.88 -14.02
CA GLU A 180 -1.60 -12.33 -14.07
C GLU A 180 -0.70 -12.66 -15.26
N LYS A 181 0.43 -13.30 -15.01
CA LYS A 181 1.40 -13.74 -16.02
C LYS A 181 1.63 -15.24 -15.90
N LEU A 182 2.15 -15.83 -16.95
CA LEU A 182 2.65 -17.20 -16.94
C LEU A 182 4.17 -17.17 -16.84
N ASP A 183 4.75 -17.96 -15.95
CA ASP A 183 6.19 -18.20 -15.92
C ASP A 183 6.62 -19.19 -17.02
N ASP A 184 7.92 -19.45 -17.11
CA ASP A 184 8.51 -20.39 -18.08
C ASP A 184 8.00 -21.84 -17.93
N PHE A 185 7.34 -22.15 -16.81
CA PHE A 185 6.73 -23.45 -16.50
C PHE A 185 5.20 -23.44 -16.61
N ASN A 186 4.63 -22.41 -17.24
CA ASN A 186 3.19 -22.23 -17.43
C ASN A 186 2.40 -22.15 -16.10
N ARG A 187 3.05 -21.68 -15.03
CA ARG A 187 2.42 -21.43 -13.73
C ARG A 187 2.00 -19.97 -13.66
N LYS A 188 0.85 -19.72 -13.03
CA LYS A 188 0.35 -18.37 -12.79
C LYS A 188 1.23 -17.65 -11.78
N VAL A 189 1.73 -16.49 -12.16
CA VAL A 189 2.46 -15.56 -11.31
C VAL A 189 1.74 -14.23 -11.31
N PHE A 190 1.50 -13.70 -10.12
CA PHE A 190 0.83 -12.43 -9.93
C PHE A 190 1.83 -11.34 -9.57
N GLN A 191 1.82 -10.23 -10.31
CA GLN A 191 2.77 -9.14 -10.11
C GLN A 191 2.06 -7.79 -10.09
N PRO A 192 2.35 -6.91 -9.11
CA PRO A 192 1.92 -5.52 -9.16
C PRO A 192 2.35 -4.84 -10.45
N GLN A 193 1.42 -4.16 -11.12
CA GLN A 193 1.74 -3.35 -12.28
C GLN A 193 2.32 -2.00 -11.82
N ILE A 194 3.63 -1.96 -11.63
CA ILE A 194 4.40 -0.77 -11.26
C ILE A 194 5.67 -0.76 -12.14
N ASP A 195 6.09 0.41 -12.62
CA ASP A 195 7.31 0.55 -13.39
C ASP A 195 8.55 0.09 -12.58
N GLY A 196 9.42 -0.70 -13.22
CA GLY A 196 10.58 -1.30 -12.55
C GLY A 196 10.23 -2.39 -11.52
N SER A 197 11.26 -3.07 -10.99
CA SER A 197 11.06 -4.20 -10.06
C SER A 197 11.17 -3.81 -8.59
N LYS A 198 11.98 -2.80 -8.26
CA LYS A 198 12.34 -2.44 -6.88
C LYS A 198 11.11 -2.14 -6.00
N THR A 199 10.21 -1.30 -6.49
CA THR A 199 9.02 -0.89 -5.73
C THR A 199 8.14 -2.09 -5.38
N GLY A 200 7.83 -2.96 -6.35
CA GLY A 200 7.01 -4.14 -6.11
C GLY A 200 7.63 -5.14 -5.14
N LEU A 201 8.96 -5.28 -5.15
CA LEU A 201 9.69 -6.18 -4.25
C LEU A 201 9.77 -5.67 -2.81
N GLU A 202 9.97 -4.38 -2.61
CA GLU A 202 10.16 -3.81 -1.27
C GLU A 202 8.85 -3.34 -0.61
N LEU A 203 7.81 -3.05 -1.40
CA LEU A 203 6.51 -2.58 -0.89
C LEU A 203 5.94 -3.49 0.23
N PRO A 204 5.94 -4.84 0.13
CA PRO A 204 5.50 -5.69 1.22
C PRO A 204 6.31 -5.56 2.51
N GLY A 205 7.55 -5.07 2.45
CA GLY A 205 8.35 -4.75 3.63
C GLY A 205 7.93 -3.45 4.31
N ILE A 206 7.44 -2.48 3.53
CA ILE A 206 7.09 -1.13 3.96
C ILE A 206 5.71 -1.06 4.62
N VAL A 207 4.68 -1.56 3.94
CA VAL A 207 3.29 -1.49 4.47
C VAL A 207 3.05 -2.55 5.54
N ASP A 208 1.97 -2.45 6.31
CA ASP A 208 1.57 -3.48 7.27
C ASP A 208 0.72 -4.55 6.56
N GLU A 209 -0.20 -4.13 5.71
CA GLU A 209 -1.18 -4.98 5.03
C GLU A 209 -0.92 -5.03 3.50
N VAL A 210 -0.96 -6.22 2.91
CA VAL A 210 -1.01 -6.43 1.46
C VAL A 210 -2.21 -7.30 1.20
N LEU A 211 -3.21 -6.78 0.50
CA LEU A 211 -4.42 -7.51 0.16
C LEU A 211 -4.50 -7.71 -1.35
N THR A 212 -5.00 -8.86 -1.77
CA THR A 212 -5.46 -9.04 -3.14
C THR A 212 -6.99 -9.10 -3.18
N MET A 213 -7.61 -8.19 -3.92
CA MET A 213 -9.03 -8.23 -4.25
C MET A 213 -9.23 -9.10 -5.50
N ALA A 214 -9.85 -10.26 -5.32
CA ALA A 214 -10.02 -11.27 -6.35
C ALA A 214 -11.44 -11.84 -6.39
N GLU A 215 -11.75 -12.52 -7.49
CA GLU A 215 -12.94 -13.36 -7.60
C GLU A 215 -12.70 -14.69 -6.87
N VAL A 216 -13.61 -15.05 -5.98
CA VAL A 216 -13.64 -16.32 -5.24
C VAL A 216 -14.96 -17.00 -5.53
N LYS A 217 -14.91 -18.32 -5.74
CA LYS A 217 -16.10 -19.15 -5.97
C LYS A 217 -16.40 -19.96 -4.72
N ASP A 218 -17.67 -20.01 -4.33
CA ASP A 218 -18.13 -20.92 -3.30
C ASP A 218 -18.26 -22.37 -3.83
N GLU A 219 -18.61 -23.31 -2.97
CA GLU A 219 -18.81 -24.73 -3.34
C GLU A 219 -19.95 -24.92 -4.36
N ALA A 220 -20.90 -24.00 -4.42
CA ALA A 220 -21.99 -24.00 -5.40
C ALA A 220 -21.58 -23.35 -6.74
N GLY A 221 -20.37 -22.81 -6.84
CA GLY A 221 -19.83 -22.15 -8.03
C GLY A 221 -20.22 -20.68 -8.17
N ASN A 222 -20.89 -20.07 -7.19
CA ASN A 222 -21.23 -18.65 -7.23
C ASN A 222 -19.96 -17.82 -7.05
N ALA A 223 -19.71 -16.92 -7.99
CA ALA A 223 -18.58 -16.01 -7.96
C ALA A 223 -18.92 -14.76 -7.13
N SER A 224 -18.03 -14.42 -6.20
CA SER A 224 -18.08 -13.17 -5.45
C SER A 224 -16.70 -12.54 -5.38
N ARG A 225 -16.64 -11.23 -5.15
CA ARG A 225 -15.38 -10.52 -4.86
C ARG A 225 -15.03 -10.68 -3.40
N ALA A 226 -13.76 -10.89 -3.08
CA ALA A 226 -13.26 -10.97 -1.72
C ALA A 226 -11.84 -10.42 -1.61
N PHE A 227 -11.41 -10.12 -0.38
CA PHE A 227 -10.01 -9.87 -0.06
C PHE A 227 -9.31 -11.16 0.34
N ILE A 228 -8.16 -11.43 -0.28
CA ILE A 228 -7.22 -12.46 0.13
C ILE A 228 -6.16 -11.78 1.01
N CYS A 229 -6.07 -12.19 2.26
CA CYS A 229 -5.34 -11.44 3.29
C CYS A 229 -4.06 -12.14 3.78
N GLN A 230 -3.96 -13.46 3.62
CA GLN A 230 -2.85 -14.25 4.18
C GLN A 230 -1.83 -14.68 3.13
N THR A 231 -0.54 -14.61 3.49
CA THR A 231 0.58 -14.96 2.60
C THR A 231 0.52 -16.41 2.14
N ILE A 232 0.15 -17.32 3.03
CA ILE A 232 -0.10 -18.72 2.67
C ILE A 232 -1.55 -18.81 2.24
N ASN A 233 -1.79 -18.86 0.93
CA ASN A 233 -3.12 -18.98 0.35
C ASN A 233 -3.11 -19.94 -0.86
N PRO A 234 -4.24 -20.61 -1.17
CA PRO A 234 -4.31 -21.63 -2.23
C PRO A 234 -4.24 -21.05 -3.65
N TRP A 235 -4.29 -19.72 -3.82
CA TRP A 235 -4.34 -19.06 -5.13
C TRP A 235 -3.01 -18.41 -5.53
N SER A 236 -1.99 -18.47 -4.67
CA SER A 236 -0.69 -17.80 -4.88
C SER A 236 -0.78 -16.28 -5.07
N TYR A 237 -1.86 -15.65 -4.60
CA TYR A 237 -1.99 -14.20 -4.63
C TYR A 237 -1.01 -13.55 -3.65
N PRO A 238 -0.41 -12.40 -3.98
CA PRO A 238 0.38 -11.64 -3.03
C PRO A 238 -0.54 -11.11 -1.92
N ALA A 239 -0.30 -11.58 -0.70
CA ALA A 239 -1.07 -11.17 0.45
C ALA A 239 -0.22 -11.21 1.72
N LYS A 240 -0.58 -10.39 2.70
CA LYS A 240 0.09 -10.27 3.98
C LYS A 240 -0.81 -9.55 4.97
N ASP A 241 -1.02 -10.16 6.12
CA ASP A 241 -1.63 -9.55 7.30
C ASP A 241 -0.60 -9.48 8.42
N ARG A 242 -0.17 -8.27 8.79
CA ARG A 242 0.77 -8.08 9.91
C ARG A 242 0.00 -7.92 11.23
N SER A 243 -1.27 -7.57 11.17
CA SER A 243 -2.13 -7.51 12.35
C SER A 243 -2.35 -8.89 12.98
N GLY A 244 -2.36 -9.94 12.14
CA GLY A 244 -2.63 -11.33 12.52
C GLY A 244 -4.05 -11.51 13.05
N ARG A 245 -5.01 -10.78 12.45
CA ARG A 245 -6.44 -10.77 12.84
C ARG A 245 -7.36 -11.11 11.67
N LEU A 246 -6.86 -11.05 10.45
CA LEU A 246 -7.64 -11.30 9.26
C LEU A 246 -7.70 -12.80 8.95
N ALA A 247 -8.87 -13.26 8.55
CA ALA A 247 -9.04 -14.57 7.97
C ALA A 247 -8.37 -14.63 6.60
N LEU A 248 -8.21 -15.85 6.06
CA LEU A 248 -7.67 -16.05 4.71
C LEU A 248 -8.45 -15.23 3.66
N VAL A 249 -9.77 -15.21 3.80
CA VAL A 249 -10.72 -14.52 2.94
C VAL A 249 -11.58 -13.60 3.77
N GLU A 250 -11.69 -12.33 3.38
CA GLU A 250 -12.54 -11.32 4.01
C GLU A 250 -13.51 -10.71 2.99
N GLU A 251 -14.64 -10.19 3.48
CA GLU A 251 -15.55 -9.35 2.69
C GLU A 251 -14.80 -8.14 2.14
N PRO A 252 -15.04 -7.72 0.88
CA PRO A 252 -14.38 -6.55 0.28
C PRO A 252 -15.00 -5.24 0.80
N HIS A 253 -14.91 -5.02 2.11
CA HIS A 253 -15.41 -3.85 2.82
C HIS A 253 -14.30 -3.23 3.66
N LEU A 254 -13.66 -2.17 3.16
CA LEU A 254 -12.45 -1.61 3.76
C LEU A 254 -12.68 -1.04 5.17
N GLY A 255 -13.81 -0.37 5.41
CA GLY A 255 -14.14 0.13 6.76
C GLY A 255 -14.24 -0.98 7.82
N ARG A 256 -14.96 -2.07 7.54
CA ARG A 256 -15.09 -3.24 8.42
C ARG A 256 -13.76 -3.97 8.59
N LEU A 257 -12.98 -4.12 7.51
CA LEU A 257 -11.64 -4.70 7.57
C LEU A 257 -10.74 -3.90 8.53
N MET A 258 -10.70 -2.57 8.41
CA MET A 258 -9.93 -1.71 9.31
C MET A 258 -10.41 -1.80 10.76
N ALA A 259 -11.72 -1.87 10.98
CA ALA A 259 -12.28 -2.09 12.31
C ALA A 259 -11.81 -3.43 12.92
N LYS A 260 -11.78 -4.50 12.11
CA LYS A 260 -11.26 -5.81 12.51
C LYS A 260 -9.77 -5.77 12.84
N ILE A 261 -8.95 -5.10 12.02
CA ILE A 261 -7.52 -4.89 12.26
C ILE A 261 -7.26 -4.15 13.58
N ARG A 262 -8.11 -3.17 13.92
CA ARG A 262 -8.01 -2.40 15.18
C ARG A 262 -8.59 -3.15 16.39
N GLY A 263 -9.39 -4.19 16.15
CA GLY A 263 -10.06 -4.96 17.19
C GLY A 263 -9.09 -5.66 18.15
N PRO A 264 -9.63 -6.30 19.20
CA PRO A 264 -8.83 -7.07 20.14
C PRO A 264 -8.05 -8.16 19.40
N VAL A 265 -6.76 -8.30 19.73
CA VAL A 265 -5.92 -9.39 19.24
C VAL A 265 -6.25 -10.64 20.05
N THR A 266 -6.56 -11.76 19.39
CA THR A 266 -6.55 -13.06 20.05
C THR A 266 -5.15 -13.32 20.63
N PRO A 267 -5.02 -13.72 21.91
CA PRO A 267 -3.71 -13.93 22.54
C PRO A 267 -2.76 -14.73 21.65
N ALA A 268 -1.46 -14.36 21.66
CA ALA A 268 -0.46 -15.02 20.83
C ALA A 268 -0.41 -16.54 21.05
N SER A 269 -0.65 -16.98 22.29
CA SER A 269 -0.74 -18.39 22.67
C SER A 269 -1.81 -19.17 21.91
N ASP A 270 -2.88 -18.50 21.50
CA ASP A 270 -4.08 -19.15 20.95
C ASP A 270 -4.11 -19.06 19.41
N ARG A 271 -3.22 -18.25 18.82
CA ARG A 271 -3.17 -18.02 17.35
C ARG A 271 -1.85 -18.41 16.69
N LEU A 272 -0.78 -18.62 17.45
CA LEU A 272 0.52 -19.01 16.91
C LEU A 272 0.83 -20.47 17.26
N GLU A 273 0.93 -21.31 16.24
CA GLU A 273 1.49 -22.65 16.35
C GLU A 273 2.98 -22.59 16.04
N PHE A 274 3.81 -23.00 17.01
CA PHE A 274 5.28 -23.02 16.86
C PHE A 274 5.82 -24.41 16.49
N GLY A 275 4.97 -25.43 16.50
CA GLY A 275 5.32 -26.80 16.10
C GLY A 275 5.24 -26.98 14.58
N LEU A 276 6.11 -27.81 14.03
CA LEU A 276 5.92 -28.32 12.67
C LEU A 276 4.86 -29.44 12.71
N PRO A 277 4.00 -29.57 11.68
CA PRO A 277 3.14 -30.74 11.55
C PRO A 277 3.97 -32.02 11.57
N ASP A 278 3.55 -33.01 12.35
CA ASP A 278 4.24 -34.29 12.47
C ASP A 278 4.21 -35.01 11.11
N VAL A 279 5.37 -35.14 10.45
CA VAL A 279 5.50 -35.71 9.09
C VAL A 279 5.22 -37.23 9.08
N SER A 280 5.10 -37.85 10.25
CA SER A 280 4.94 -39.29 10.45
C SER A 280 3.56 -39.85 10.08
N ALA A 281 2.53 -39.02 9.90
CA ALA A 281 1.17 -39.47 9.58
C ALA A 281 0.87 -39.61 8.07
N ALA A 282 1.75 -39.16 7.18
CA ALA A 282 1.48 -39.10 5.73
C ALA A 282 1.94 -40.35 4.93
N ASN A 283 2.64 -41.32 5.55
CA ASN A 283 3.24 -42.46 4.86
C ASN A 283 2.53 -43.83 5.08
N THR A 284 1.29 -43.86 5.55
CA THR A 284 0.53 -45.12 5.77
C THR A 284 -0.51 -45.45 4.70
N GLN A 285 -0.41 -44.89 3.50
CA GLN A 285 -1.08 -45.49 2.33
C GLN A 285 -0.12 -46.46 1.64
N SER A 286 -0.19 -47.72 2.07
CA SER A 286 0.41 -48.86 1.37
C SER A 286 -0.18 -48.99 -0.04
N PRO A 287 0.60 -49.37 -1.06
CA PRO A 287 0.07 -49.67 -2.38
C PRO A 287 -0.79 -50.94 -2.29
N GLN A 288 -2.08 -50.83 -2.64
CA GLN A 288 -2.89 -52.02 -2.93
C GLN A 288 -2.56 -52.48 -4.36
N ASN A 289 -2.20 -53.76 -4.45
CA ASN A 289 -1.95 -54.53 -5.68
C ASN A 289 -3.09 -54.44 -6.70
#